data_AF-A0A0A8EWE4-F1
#
_entry.id   AF-A0A0A8EWE4-F1
#
_cell.length_a   1.000
_cell.length_b   1.000
_cell.length_c   1.000
_cell.angle_alpha   90.00
_cell.angle_beta   90.00
_cell.angle_gamma   90.00
#
_symmetry.space_group_name_H-M   'P 1'
#
loop_
_entity.id
_entity.type
_entity.pdbx_description
1 polymer ?
#
loop_
_entity_poly.entity_id
_entity_poly.type
_entity_poly.pdbx_seq_one_letter_code
_entity_poly.pdbx_strand_id
1 'polypeptide(L)'
;MDIAAYVRAVTAHCPYLAPSLDRGLTGWTLYEAVGAPVDVEAEVFHAAVQAAERVRPLATGTHGAFVCENVAVLGAGREVLQWPHWALKHLYGPVGLMIGKFAAGEERTDHKGRSIPPPPVSFLPVRAAIRPRDARFLQGTPNLAAAVTSARDDGRDVFSQLGHDWKDIRLWAQHLLPRQ
;
A
#
# COMPACT_ATOMS: atom_id res chain seq x y z
N MET A 1 -16.34 4.99 -12.04
CA MET A 1 -15.22 4.32 -12.75
C MET A 1 -15.40 2.82 -12.65
N ASP A 2 -15.36 2.09 -13.76
CA ASP A 2 -15.36 0.62 -13.74
C ASP A 2 -13.90 0.11 -13.78
N ILE A 3 -13.44 -0.46 -12.68
CA ILE A 3 -12.11 -1.08 -12.57
C ILE A 3 -12.14 -2.59 -12.77
N ALA A 4 -13.31 -3.20 -12.97
CA ALA A 4 -13.44 -4.66 -12.97
C ALA A 4 -12.64 -5.30 -14.11
N ALA A 5 -12.60 -4.66 -15.28
CA ALA A 5 -11.77 -5.11 -16.39
C ALA A 5 -10.27 -5.09 -16.06
N TYR A 6 -9.79 -4.02 -15.43
CA TYR A 6 -8.42 -3.90 -14.95
C TYR A 6 -8.10 -4.97 -13.91
N VAL A 7 -8.94 -5.12 -12.88
CA VAL A 7 -8.78 -6.10 -11.80
C VAL A 7 -8.69 -7.52 -12.36
N ARG A 8 -9.60 -7.90 -13.29
CA ARG A 8 -9.56 -9.20 -13.97
C ARG A 8 -8.25 -9.41 -14.72
N ALA A 9 -7.79 -8.43 -15.50
CA ALA A 9 -6.54 -8.53 -16.25
C ALA A 9 -5.31 -8.69 -15.34
N VAL A 10 -5.27 -8.00 -14.20
CA VAL A 10 -4.16 -8.05 -13.25
C VAL A 10 -4.04 -9.40 -12.52
N THR A 11 -5.10 -10.22 -12.48
CA THR A 11 -5.04 -11.56 -11.86
C THR A 11 -3.94 -12.44 -12.45
N ALA A 12 -3.57 -12.25 -13.72
CA ALA A 12 -2.47 -12.97 -14.38
C ALA A 12 -1.07 -12.58 -13.88
N HIS A 13 -0.97 -11.47 -13.13
CA HIS A 13 0.28 -10.88 -12.62
C HIS A 13 0.36 -10.87 -11.09
N CYS A 14 -0.76 -10.98 -10.38
CA CYS A 14 -0.81 -11.10 -8.93
C CYS A 14 -1.40 -12.47 -8.53
N PRO A 15 -0.57 -13.44 -8.08
CA PRO A 15 -1.05 -14.78 -7.73
C PRO A 15 -2.00 -14.80 -6.52
N TYR A 16 -2.12 -13.68 -5.79
CA TYR A 16 -2.98 -13.52 -4.62
C TYR A 16 -4.35 -12.91 -4.97
N LEU A 17 -4.46 -12.24 -6.12
CA LEU A 17 -5.64 -11.45 -6.45
C LEU A 17 -6.83 -12.32 -6.84
N ALA A 18 -6.67 -13.30 -7.73
CA ALA A 18 -7.77 -14.20 -8.10
C ALA A 18 -8.37 -14.94 -6.87
N PRO A 19 -7.56 -15.60 -6.01
CA PRO A 19 -8.08 -16.22 -4.79
C PRO A 19 -8.75 -15.25 -3.81
N SER A 20 -8.31 -13.99 -3.79
CA SER A 20 -8.91 -12.92 -2.98
C SER A 20 -10.28 -12.52 -3.50
N LEU A 21 -10.41 -12.32 -4.81
CA LEU A 21 -11.67 -11.97 -5.47
C LEU A 21 -12.72 -13.07 -5.28
N ASP A 22 -12.35 -14.33 -5.47
CA ASP A 22 -13.24 -15.49 -5.28
C ASP A 22 -13.82 -15.57 -3.85
N ARG A 23 -13.12 -14.97 -2.87
CA ARG A 23 -13.48 -14.97 -1.45
C ARG A 23 -14.06 -13.64 -0.96
N GLY A 24 -14.17 -12.63 -1.83
CA GLY A 24 -14.60 -11.29 -1.42
C GLY A 24 -13.63 -10.59 -0.46
N LEU A 25 -12.33 -10.89 -0.56
CA LEU A 25 -11.27 -10.34 0.32
C LEU A 25 -10.52 -9.15 -0.31
N THR A 26 -11.00 -8.65 -1.46
CA THR A 26 -10.48 -7.45 -2.12
C THR A 26 -11.44 -6.29 -1.92
N GLY A 27 -11.02 -5.27 -1.17
CA GLY A 27 -11.75 -4.01 -1.00
C GLY A 27 -11.20 -2.90 -1.88
N TRP A 28 -12.07 -1.97 -2.26
CA TRP A 28 -11.72 -0.74 -2.97
C TRP A 28 -12.39 0.45 -2.29
N THR A 29 -11.58 1.36 -1.76
CA THR A 29 -12.02 2.67 -1.28
C THR A 29 -11.65 3.69 -2.34
N LEU A 30 -12.63 4.48 -2.79
CA LEU A 30 -12.43 5.53 -3.78
C LEU A 30 -12.30 6.89 -3.07
N TYR A 31 -11.33 7.66 -3.52
CA TYR A 31 -11.07 9.02 -3.05
C TYR A 31 -11.00 9.96 -4.25
N GLU A 32 -11.67 11.11 -4.18
CA GLU A 32 -11.56 12.16 -5.19
C GLU A 32 -10.58 13.22 -4.67
N ALA A 33 -9.52 13.48 -5.43
CA ALA A 33 -8.55 14.51 -5.09
C ALA A 33 -9.20 15.89 -5.27
N VAL A 34 -9.49 16.55 -4.16
CA VAL A 34 -10.03 17.91 -4.13
C VAL A 34 -9.10 18.79 -3.30
N GLY A 35 -8.69 19.93 -3.86
CA GLY A 35 -7.83 20.89 -3.17
C GLY A 35 -6.35 20.76 -3.52
N ALA A 36 -5.50 21.25 -2.62
CA ALA A 36 -4.05 21.27 -2.87
C ALA A 36 -3.44 19.87 -2.70
N PRO A 37 -2.36 19.54 -3.42
CA PRO A 37 -1.73 18.21 -3.34
C PRO A 37 -1.35 17.79 -1.91
N VAL A 38 -0.97 18.75 -1.07
CA VAL A 38 -0.62 18.52 0.35
C VAL A 38 -1.79 17.96 1.17
N ASP A 39 -3.00 18.45 0.90
CA ASP A 39 -4.23 18.06 1.60
C ASP A 39 -4.67 16.68 1.10
N VAL A 40 -4.63 16.47 -0.22
CA VAL A 40 -4.91 15.18 -0.84
C VAL A 40 -3.96 14.09 -0.34
N GLU A 41 -2.66 14.38 -0.21
CA GLU A 41 -1.70 13.46 0.39
C GLU A 41 -2.09 13.05 1.83
N ALA A 42 -2.54 14.01 2.64
CA ALA A 42 -2.96 13.74 4.02
C ALA A 42 -4.20 12.84 4.07
N GLU A 43 -5.17 13.10 3.20
CA GLU A 43 -6.40 12.32 3.09
C GLU A 43 -6.14 10.90 2.59
N VAL A 44 -5.28 10.76 1.58
CA VAL A 44 -4.82 9.46 1.07
C VAL A 44 -4.09 8.67 2.15
N PHE A 45 -3.22 9.32 2.92
CA PHE A 45 -2.55 8.68 4.05
C PHE A 45 -3.56 8.20 5.09
N HIS A 46 -4.48 9.06 5.52
CA HIS A 46 -5.51 8.70 6.49
C HIS A 46 -6.39 7.54 6.01
N ALA A 47 -6.87 7.56 4.76
CA ALA A 47 -7.63 6.47 4.19
C ALA A 47 -6.84 5.15 4.15
N ALA A 48 -5.54 5.23 3.87
CA ALA A 48 -4.67 4.06 3.83
C ALA A 48 -4.30 3.54 5.24
N VAL A 49 -4.25 4.40 6.26
CA VAL A 49 -4.19 3.98 7.68
C VAL A 49 -5.43 3.19 8.04
N GLN A 50 -6.62 3.68 7.69
CA GLN A 50 -7.87 2.95 7.94
C GLN A 50 -7.89 1.60 7.20
N ALA A 51 -7.42 1.57 5.95
CA ALA A 51 -7.27 0.32 5.21
C ALA A 51 -6.29 -0.64 5.90
N ALA A 52 -5.13 -0.13 6.36
CA ALA A 52 -4.15 -0.93 7.09
C ALA A 52 -4.72 -1.54 8.36
N GLU A 53 -5.41 -0.75 9.19
CA GLU A 53 -6.03 -1.24 10.42
C GLU A 53 -7.20 -2.22 10.16
N ARG A 54 -7.87 -2.16 9.00
CA ARG A 54 -8.82 -3.21 8.59
C ARG A 54 -8.13 -4.51 8.18
N VAL A 55 -7.03 -4.42 7.42
CA VAL A 55 -6.27 -5.59 6.94
C VAL A 55 -5.54 -6.29 8.08
N ARG A 56 -4.98 -5.51 8.99
CA ARG A 56 -4.10 -5.94 10.08
C ARG A 56 -4.63 -7.13 10.89
N PRO A 57 -5.85 -7.10 11.48
CA PRO A 57 -6.39 -8.25 12.21
C PRO A 57 -6.69 -9.47 11.33
N LEU A 58 -6.93 -9.27 10.03
CA LEU A 58 -7.23 -10.35 9.09
C LEU A 58 -5.98 -11.03 8.53
N ALA A 59 -4.83 -10.33 8.55
CA ALA A 59 -3.57 -10.77 7.95
C ALA A 59 -3.01 -12.05 8.59
N THR A 60 -3.37 -12.35 9.85
CA THR A 60 -2.93 -13.54 10.58
C THR A 60 -3.86 -14.75 10.43
N GLY A 61 -5.04 -14.56 9.84
CA GLY A 61 -6.03 -15.62 9.61
C GLY A 61 -5.64 -16.60 8.49
N THR A 62 -6.39 -17.69 8.36
CA THR A 62 -6.17 -18.77 7.37
C THR A 62 -6.02 -18.26 5.93
N HIS A 63 -6.70 -17.18 5.58
CA HIS A 63 -6.68 -16.56 4.25
C HIS A 63 -6.01 -15.18 4.24
N GLY A 64 -5.26 -14.83 5.27
CA GLY A 64 -4.68 -13.50 5.45
C GLY A 64 -3.80 -13.04 4.29
N ALA A 65 -3.11 -13.98 3.63
CA ALA A 65 -2.30 -13.72 2.44
C ALA A 65 -3.10 -13.19 1.22
N PHE A 66 -4.44 -13.33 1.24
CA PHE A 66 -5.32 -12.87 0.16
C PHE A 66 -6.02 -11.54 0.50
N VAL A 67 -5.97 -11.06 1.73
CA VAL A 67 -6.63 -9.81 2.12
C VAL A 67 -5.91 -8.64 1.47
N CYS A 68 -6.65 -7.81 0.73
CA CYS A 68 -6.12 -6.67 0.00
C CYS A 68 -7.13 -5.51 -0.02
N GLU A 69 -6.79 -4.39 0.61
CA GLU A 69 -7.56 -3.16 0.53
C GLU A 69 -6.87 -2.19 -0.43
N ASN A 70 -7.60 -1.59 -1.36
CA ASN A 70 -7.05 -0.65 -2.34
C ASN A 70 -7.62 0.75 -2.08
N VAL A 71 -6.75 1.73 -1.84
CA VAL A 71 -7.13 3.15 -1.78
C VAL A 71 -6.86 3.77 -3.14
N ALA A 72 -7.91 4.00 -3.93
CA ALA A 72 -7.85 4.57 -5.27
C ALA A 72 -8.13 6.07 -5.24
N VAL A 73 -7.35 6.85 -6.00
CA VAL A 73 -7.38 8.32 -6.02
C VAL A 73 -7.68 8.83 -7.43
N LEU A 74 -8.84 9.44 -7.60
CA LEU A 74 -9.27 10.09 -8.84
C LEU A 74 -8.77 11.53 -8.89
N GLY A 75 -8.44 12.02 -10.08
CA GLY A 75 -8.06 13.41 -10.29
C GLY A 75 -6.62 13.77 -9.88
N ALA A 76 -5.81 12.79 -9.45
CA ALA A 76 -4.42 13.00 -9.10
C ALA A 76 -3.49 11.88 -9.62
N GLY A 77 -2.23 12.26 -9.84
CA GLY A 77 -1.20 11.40 -10.39
C GLY A 77 -0.36 10.70 -9.31
N ARG A 78 0.92 10.50 -9.64
CA ARG A 78 1.88 9.81 -8.78
C ARG A 78 2.27 10.63 -7.55
N GLU A 79 2.23 11.95 -7.68
CA GLU A 79 2.70 12.92 -6.69
C GLU A 79 2.02 12.73 -5.34
N VAL A 80 0.70 12.53 -5.31
CA VAL A 80 -0.08 12.37 -4.07
C VAL A 80 0.13 11.02 -3.39
N LEU A 81 0.79 10.07 -4.06
CA LEU A 81 1.04 8.75 -3.50
C LEU A 81 2.40 8.62 -2.82
N GLN A 82 3.33 9.54 -3.06
CA GLN A 82 4.73 9.33 -2.71
C GLN A 82 4.98 9.33 -1.20
N TRP A 83 4.59 10.42 -0.54
CA TRP A 83 4.73 10.53 0.89
C TRP A 83 3.89 9.48 1.64
N PRO A 84 2.58 9.28 1.33
CA PRO A 84 1.77 8.29 2.03
C PRO A 84 2.36 6.87 1.92
N HIS A 85 2.72 6.45 0.70
CA HIS A 85 3.34 5.13 0.48
C HIS A 85 4.64 4.96 1.27
N TRP A 86 5.49 5.99 1.31
CA TRP A 86 6.72 5.92 2.09
C TRP A 86 6.43 5.78 3.59
N ALA A 87 5.55 6.64 4.14
CA ALA A 87 5.24 6.67 5.57
C ALA A 87 4.60 5.35 6.03
N LEU A 88 3.57 4.90 5.31
CA LEU A 88 2.83 3.68 5.65
C LEU A 88 3.73 2.43 5.61
N LYS A 89 4.66 2.34 4.66
CA LYS A 89 5.61 1.21 4.63
C LYS A 89 6.48 1.15 5.88
N HIS A 90 6.92 2.30 6.39
CA HIS A 90 7.76 2.34 7.58
C HIS A 90 6.98 2.08 8.86
N LEU A 91 5.73 2.55 8.92
CA LEU A 91 4.84 2.32 10.07
C LEU A 91 4.34 0.88 10.13
N TYR A 92 3.87 0.34 9.01
CA TYR A 92 3.17 -0.94 8.97
C TYR A 92 4.03 -2.13 8.53
N GLY A 93 5.18 -1.88 7.90
CA GLY A 93 6.14 -2.93 7.55
C GLY A 93 6.57 -3.79 8.75
N PRO A 94 6.94 -3.19 9.91
CA PRO A 94 7.30 -3.93 11.12
C PRO A 94 6.19 -4.82 11.70
N VAL A 95 4.92 -4.50 11.45
CA VAL A 95 3.76 -5.32 11.87
C VAL A 95 3.25 -6.24 10.74
N GLY A 96 3.97 -6.31 9.63
CA GLY A 96 3.79 -7.35 8.62
C GLY A 96 2.76 -7.00 7.55
N LEU A 97 2.51 -5.71 7.29
CA LEU A 97 1.79 -5.29 6.10
C LEU A 97 2.75 -4.77 5.02
N MET A 98 2.31 -4.88 3.78
CA MET A 98 2.97 -4.32 2.62
C MET A 98 2.05 -3.34 1.91
N ILE A 99 2.63 -2.20 1.56
CA ILE A 99 1.94 -1.14 0.84
C ILE A 99 2.56 -1.05 -0.55
N GLY A 100 1.75 -1.26 -1.59
CA GLY A 100 2.15 -0.99 -2.95
C GLY A 100 1.88 0.45 -3.36
N LYS A 101 2.32 0.80 -4.56
CA LYS A 101 2.04 2.09 -5.17
C LYS A 101 1.97 1.91 -6.69
N PHE A 102 0.86 2.33 -7.28
CA PHE A 102 0.59 2.22 -8.70
C PHE A 102 0.06 3.56 -9.18
N ALA A 103 0.77 4.21 -10.11
CA ALA A 103 0.30 5.48 -10.67
C ALA A 103 -0.60 5.22 -11.89
N ALA A 104 -1.62 6.07 -12.08
CA ALA A 104 -2.46 6.02 -13.28
C ALA A 104 -1.60 6.06 -14.55
N GLY A 105 -1.88 5.17 -15.51
CA GLY A 105 -1.17 5.08 -16.78
C GLY A 105 0.25 4.51 -16.69
N GLU A 106 0.75 4.13 -15.51
CA GLU A 106 2.12 3.63 -15.36
C GLU A 106 2.29 2.27 -16.05
N GLU A 107 3.15 2.21 -17.06
CA GLU A 107 3.54 0.96 -17.71
C GLU A 107 4.62 0.24 -16.90
N ARG A 108 4.42 -1.07 -16.70
CA ARG A 108 5.35 -1.91 -15.94
C ARG A 108 5.41 -3.30 -16.55
N THR A 109 6.51 -4.00 -16.29
CA THR A 109 6.64 -5.43 -16.56
C THR A 109 6.67 -6.22 -15.27
N ASP A 110 6.19 -7.45 -15.31
CA ASP A 110 6.36 -8.40 -14.21
C ASP A 110 7.75 -9.04 -14.23
N HIS A 111 8.04 -9.90 -13.24
CA HIS A 111 9.32 -10.59 -13.13
C HIS A 111 9.65 -11.53 -14.31
N LYS A 112 8.68 -11.84 -15.17
CA LYS A 112 8.86 -12.64 -16.40
C LYS A 112 8.98 -11.75 -17.65
N GLY A 113 9.05 -10.42 -17.48
CA GLY A 113 9.11 -9.46 -18.58
C GLY A 113 7.77 -9.25 -19.30
N ARG A 114 6.65 -9.77 -18.78
CA ARG A 114 5.33 -9.57 -19.41
C ARG A 114 4.81 -8.20 -19.04
N SER A 115 4.20 -7.50 -20.00
CA SER A 115 3.55 -6.21 -19.74
C SER A 115 2.38 -6.38 -18.77
N ILE A 116 2.35 -5.55 -17.73
CA ILE A 116 1.24 -5.44 -16.78
C ILE A 116 0.31 -4.34 -17.31
N PRO A 117 -1.01 -4.59 -17.40
CA PRO A 117 -1.96 -3.55 -17.80
C PRO A 117 -1.77 -2.27 -16.97
N PRO A 118 -1.74 -1.09 -17.60
CA PRO A 118 -1.56 0.17 -16.89
C PRO A 118 -2.77 0.44 -15.97
N PRO A 119 -2.54 0.92 -14.74
CA PRO A 119 -3.62 1.31 -13.83
C PRO A 119 -4.53 2.38 -14.45
N PRO A 120 -5.86 2.23 -14.40
CA PRO A 120 -6.78 3.29 -14.83
C PRO A 120 -6.84 4.47 -13.84
N VAL A 121 -6.33 4.26 -12.63
CA VAL A 121 -6.33 5.22 -11.52
C VAL A 121 -5.07 5.03 -10.69
N SER A 122 -4.65 6.09 -9.98
CA SER A 122 -3.57 6.02 -8.99
C SER A 122 -4.09 5.33 -7.73
N PHE A 123 -3.37 4.35 -7.16
CA PHE A 123 -3.83 3.67 -5.94
C PHE A 123 -2.71 3.09 -5.05
N LEU A 124 -3.05 2.92 -3.76
CA LEU A 124 -2.23 2.25 -2.74
C LEU A 124 -2.92 0.94 -2.29
N PRO A 125 -2.45 -0.23 -2.75
CA PRO A 125 -2.89 -1.50 -2.17
C PRO A 125 -2.20 -1.73 -0.83
N VAL A 126 -2.98 -2.14 0.16
CA VAL A 126 -2.58 -2.53 1.51
C VAL A 126 -2.91 -4.00 1.69
N ARG A 127 -1.90 -4.83 1.97
CA ARG A 127 -2.07 -6.29 2.12
C ARG A 127 -1.13 -6.87 3.16
N ALA A 128 -1.38 -8.10 3.57
CA ALA A 128 -0.41 -8.87 4.34
C ALA A 128 0.92 -9.04 3.57
N ALA A 129 2.03 -8.94 4.30
CA ALA A 129 3.37 -9.20 3.76
C ALA A 129 3.60 -10.71 3.55
N ILE A 130 4.03 -11.07 2.36
CA ILE A 130 4.56 -12.39 2.04
C ILE A 130 6.07 -12.37 2.28
N ARG A 131 6.45 -12.41 3.56
CA ARG A 131 7.80 -12.11 4.08
C ARG A 131 8.98 -12.52 3.18
N PRO A 132 9.17 -13.81 2.79
CA PRO A 132 10.34 -14.20 1.98
C PRO A 132 10.32 -13.66 0.55
N ARG A 133 9.15 -13.27 0.02
CA ARG A 133 9.01 -12.67 -1.31
C ARG A 133 9.09 -11.15 -1.24
N ASP A 134 8.44 -10.54 -0.27
CA ASP A 134 8.35 -9.09 -0.17
C ASP A 134 9.64 -8.41 0.25
N ALA A 135 10.47 -9.08 1.07
CA ALA A 135 11.81 -8.59 1.38
C ALA A 135 12.67 -8.40 0.11
N ARG A 136 12.43 -9.16 -0.97
CA ARG A 136 13.16 -9.03 -2.24
C ARG A 136 12.76 -7.76 -3.01
N PHE A 137 11.52 -7.30 -2.86
CA PHE A 137 11.07 -6.03 -3.44
C PHE A 137 11.62 -4.80 -2.68
N LEU A 138 12.19 -5.03 -1.49
CA LEU A 138 12.71 -4.00 -0.59
C LEU A 138 14.25 -3.93 -0.58
N GLN A 139 14.92 -4.45 -1.60
CA GLN A 139 16.39 -4.42 -1.70
C GLN A 139 16.98 -3.00 -1.63
N GLY A 140 16.25 -1.99 -2.13
CA GLY A 140 16.63 -0.58 -1.99
C GLY A 140 16.42 0.02 -0.60
N THR A 141 15.83 -0.73 0.34
CA THR A 141 15.57 -0.32 1.73
C THR A 141 15.88 -1.48 2.69
N PRO A 142 17.17 -1.81 2.92
CA PRO A 142 17.56 -3.03 3.65
C PRO A 142 17.00 -3.14 5.07
N ASN A 143 16.94 -2.02 5.80
CA ASN A 143 16.36 -1.99 7.15
C ASN A 143 14.87 -2.38 7.14
N LEU A 144 14.12 -1.87 6.16
CA LEU A 144 12.71 -2.22 5.99
C LEU A 144 12.55 -3.67 5.52
N ALA A 145 13.43 -4.16 4.65
CA ALA A 145 13.43 -5.56 4.22
C ALA A 145 13.65 -6.51 5.41
N ALA A 146 14.60 -6.17 6.30
CA ALA A 146 14.86 -6.91 7.53
C ALA A 146 13.64 -6.88 8.46
N ALA A 147 13.04 -5.70 8.67
CA ALA A 147 11.85 -5.54 9.49
C ALA A 147 10.67 -6.39 8.97
N VAL A 148 10.39 -6.35 7.67
CA VAL A 148 9.31 -7.15 7.04
C VAL A 148 9.60 -8.65 7.12
N THR A 149 10.88 -9.06 7.06
CA THR A 149 11.26 -10.47 7.14
C THR A 149 10.93 -11.07 8.52
N SER A 150 11.16 -10.32 9.59
CA SER A 150 10.89 -10.75 10.97
C SER A 150 9.53 -10.31 11.50
N ALA A 151 8.80 -9.48 10.73
CA ALA A 151 7.58 -8.83 11.16
C ALA A 151 6.55 -9.80 11.72
N ARG A 152 6.03 -9.49 12.90
CA ARG A 152 4.87 -10.13 13.52
C ARG A 152 4.02 -9.02 14.07
N ASP A 153 2.73 -9.07 13.78
CA ASP A 153 1.82 -8.20 14.47
C ASP A 153 1.73 -8.63 15.94
N ASP A 154 2.15 -7.74 16.83
CA ASP A 154 2.14 -7.90 18.28
C ASP A 154 1.15 -6.94 18.97
N GLY A 155 0.24 -6.35 18.19
CA GLY A 155 -0.78 -5.43 18.70
C GLY A 155 -0.26 -4.04 19.07
N ARG A 156 1.01 -3.72 18.76
CA ARG A 156 1.56 -2.38 19.05
C ARG A 156 0.77 -1.28 18.34
N ASP A 157 0.69 -0.12 18.99
CA ASP A 157 0.32 1.11 18.31
C ASP A 157 1.51 1.57 17.43
N VAL A 158 1.30 1.55 16.11
CA VAL A 158 2.32 1.94 15.13
C VAL A 158 2.57 3.46 15.14
N PHE A 159 1.70 4.24 15.78
CA PHE A 159 1.84 5.68 15.97
C PHE A 159 2.40 6.06 17.35
N SER A 160 2.68 5.11 18.24
CA SER A 160 3.12 5.40 19.62
C SER A 160 4.36 6.30 19.75
N GLN A 161 5.19 6.38 18.72
CA GLN A 161 6.38 7.23 18.68
C GLN A 161 6.18 8.54 17.91
N LEU A 162 4.97 8.78 17.39
CA LEU A 162 4.61 9.93 16.58
C LEU A 162 3.56 10.78 17.28
N GLY A 163 3.57 12.08 17.00
CA GLY A 163 2.40 12.91 17.27
C GLY A 163 1.18 12.37 16.52
N HIS A 164 -0.01 12.50 17.11
CA HIS A 164 -1.26 12.05 16.49
C HIS A 164 -1.75 12.98 15.36
N ASP A 165 -1.11 14.14 15.15
CA ASP A 165 -1.43 15.05 14.04
C ASP A 165 -0.69 14.63 12.77
N TRP A 166 -1.40 14.63 11.63
CA TRP A 166 -0.82 14.23 10.34
C TRP A 166 0.34 15.15 9.90
N LYS A 167 0.36 16.42 10.33
CA LYS A 167 1.48 17.34 10.09
C LYS A 167 2.72 16.89 10.82
N ASP A 168 2.57 16.38 12.05
CA ASP A 168 3.68 15.81 12.82
C ASP A 168 4.18 14.52 12.19
N ILE A 169 3.28 13.66 11.69
CA ILE A 169 3.66 12.45 10.94
C ILE A 169 4.40 12.83 9.64
N ARG A 170 3.92 13.87 8.94
CA ARG A 170 4.56 14.36 7.72
C ARG A 170 5.93 14.97 7.99
N LEU A 171 6.04 15.81 9.02
CA LEU A 171 7.32 16.38 9.47
C LEU A 171 8.28 15.28 9.90
N TRP A 172 7.86 14.34 10.75
CA TRP A 172 8.66 13.18 11.13
C TRP A 172 9.17 12.41 9.89
N ALA A 173 8.28 12.11 8.94
CA ALA A 173 8.62 11.41 7.72
C ALA A 173 9.66 12.17 6.87
N GLN A 174 9.57 13.51 6.80
CA GLN A 174 10.55 14.34 6.10
C GLN A 174 11.96 14.23 6.68
N HIS A 175 12.12 13.97 7.99
CA HIS A 175 13.44 13.76 8.60
C HIS A 175 14.09 12.42 8.22
N LEU A 176 13.31 11.48 7.70
CA LEU A 176 13.73 10.11 7.37
C LEU A 176 13.84 9.86 5.87
N LEU A 177 13.30 10.75 5.03
CA LEU A 177 13.53 10.72 3.61
C LEU A 177 15.00 11.08 3.34
N PRO A 178 15.77 10.26 2.61
CA PRO A 178 17.06 10.71 2.11
C PRO A 178 16.80 11.97 1.28
N ARG A 179 17.55 13.05 1.57
CA ARG A 179 17.59 14.22 0.68
C ARG A 179 18.01 13.69 -0.69
N GLN A 180 17.09 13.75 -1.65
CA GLN A 180 17.39 13.42 -3.04
C GLN A 180 18.42 14.39 -3.60
#